data_AF-A0AA97EU16-F1
#
_entry.id   AF-A0AA97EU16-F1
#
_cell.length_a   1.000
_cell.length_b   1.000
_cell.length_c   1.000
_cell.angle_alpha   90.00
_cell.angle_beta   90.00
_cell.angle_gamma   90.00
#
_symmetry.space_group_name_H-M   'P 1'
#
loop_
_entity.id
_entity.type
_entity.pdbx_description
1 polymer ?
#
loop_
_entity_poly.entity_id
_entity_poly.type
_entity_poly.pdbx_seq_one_letter_code
_entity_poly.pdbx_strand_id
1 'polypeptide(L)'
;MKKFPIGLCILFGVYLSGCTLSPSRPLDLNQLGQFNRIALNQNTYRISFQTDARISYATAQEITLVKAAQVTLENGFQFFKVLDNPNTIVSQPPRQAVVYPAPPIYYPPPYYGRFSHPWPMQMPYPYYTAPQVVNIEPTQVAYSIECFKYQADAPDDAFNATLILKSIGAKYGISETGKPLAPNAAQN
;
A
#
# COMPACT_ATOMS: atom_id res chain seq x y z
N MET A 1 -48.28 -23.61 -40.02
CA MET A 1 -47.22 -24.14 -39.11
C MET A 1 -46.21 -23.02 -38.85
N LYS A 2 -46.33 -22.33 -37.71
CA LYS A 2 -45.56 -21.12 -37.37
C LYS A 2 -44.41 -21.55 -36.46
N LYS A 3 -43.21 -21.73 -37.02
CA LYS A 3 -41.98 -21.99 -36.26
C LYS A 3 -41.30 -20.65 -35.98
N PHE A 4 -40.55 -20.60 -34.87
CA PHE A 4 -39.79 -19.48 -34.28
C PHE A 4 -40.58 -18.62 -33.29
N PRO A 5 -40.09 -18.50 -32.03
CA PRO A 5 -38.72 -18.07 -31.74
C PRO A 5 -38.07 -18.80 -30.54
N ILE A 6 -37.35 -19.90 -30.78
CA ILE A 6 -36.48 -20.52 -29.74
C ILE A 6 -35.05 -19.95 -29.80
N GLY A 7 -34.64 -19.40 -30.95
CA GLY A 7 -33.31 -18.82 -31.13
C GLY A 7 -33.06 -17.53 -30.34
N LEU A 8 -34.10 -16.78 -29.98
CA LEU A 8 -33.95 -15.51 -29.26
C LEU A 8 -33.54 -15.73 -27.79
N CYS A 9 -33.97 -16.82 -27.16
CA CYS A 9 -33.65 -17.11 -25.76
C CYS A 9 -32.19 -17.56 -25.56
N ILE A 10 -31.59 -18.21 -26.56
CA ILE A 10 -30.20 -18.70 -26.47
C ILE A 10 -29.20 -17.54 -26.58
N LEU A 11 -29.53 -16.52 -27.36
CA LEU A 11 -28.71 -15.30 -27.49
C LEU A 11 -28.68 -14.46 -26.20
N PHE A 12 -29.72 -14.51 -25.37
CA PHE A 12 -29.80 -13.73 -24.13
C PHE A 12 -29.01 -14.39 -22.97
N GLY A 13 -28.87 -15.72 -22.97
CA GLY A 13 -28.15 -16.45 -21.92
C GLY A 13 -26.64 -16.20 -21.90
N VAL A 14 -26.03 -15.95 -23.06
CA VAL A 14 -24.58 -15.74 -23.19
C VAL A 14 -24.12 -14.38 -22.65
N TYR A 15 -25.02 -13.38 -22.61
CA TYR A 15 -24.71 -12.06 -22.08
C TYR A 15 -24.64 -12.00 -20.54
N LEU A 16 -25.25 -12.95 -19.81
CA LEU A 16 -25.29 -12.91 -18.35
C LEU A 16 -24.14 -13.67 -17.67
N SER A 17 -23.37 -14.48 -18.39
CA SER A 17 -22.26 -15.28 -17.85
C SER A 17 -20.90 -14.56 -17.91
N GLY A 18 -20.87 -13.25 -17.61
CA GLY A 18 -19.67 -12.40 -17.76
C GLY A 18 -19.12 -11.75 -16.48
N CYS A 19 -19.72 -11.95 -15.31
CA CYS A 19 -19.31 -11.26 -14.09
C CYS A 19 -18.96 -12.25 -12.97
N THR A 20 -17.70 -12.68 -12.88
CA THR A 20 -16.97 -12.99 -11.62
C THR A 20 -15.57 -13.55 -11.92
N LEU A 21 -14.80 -12.87 -12.78
CA LEU A 21 -13.35 -13.00 -12.79
C LEU A 21 -12.83 -11.58 -12.62
N SER A 22 -12.82 -11.09 -11.37
CA SER A 22 -12.05 -9.92 -11.03
C SER A 22 -10.58 -10.36 -11.07
N PRO A 23 -9.79 -9.96 -12.07
CA PRO A 23 -8.36 -10.19 -12.03
C PRO A 23 -7.86 -9.41 -10.82
N SER A 24 -7.02 -10.05 -9.99
CA SER A 24 -6.29 -9.38 -8.92
C SER A 24 -5.55 -8.19 -9.54
N ARG A 25 -6.13 -6.99 -9.41
CA ARG A 25 -5.56 -5.78 -9.99
C ARG A 25 -4.17 -5.60 -9.38
N PRO A 26 -3.12 -5.39 -10.18
CA PRO A 26 -1.86 -4.91 -9.63
C PRO A 26 -2.17 -3.61 -8.89
N LEU A 27 -1.70 -3.52 -7.65
CA LEU A 27 -1.92 -2.37 -6.79
C LEU A 27 -1.29 -1.15 -7.48
N ASP A 28 -2.12 -0.28 -8.05
CA ASP A 28 -1.66 0.93 -8.73
C ASP A 28 -0.99 1.85 -7.71
N LEU A 29 0.16 2.42 -8.07
CA LEU A 29 0.97 3.23 -7.17
C LEU A 29 0.13 4.34 -6.53
N ASN A 30 -0.76 4.97 -7.30
CA ASN A 30 -1.63 6.05 -6.86
C ASN A 30 -2.70 5.62 -5.82
N GLN A 31 -2.97 4.33 -5.68
CA GLN A 31 -3.91 3.79 -4.70
C GLN A 31 -3.23 3.43 -3.37
N LEU A 32 -1.89 3.38 -3.33
CA LEU A 32 -1.12 3.01 -2.13
C LEU A 32 -1.06 4.13 -1.09
N GLY A 33 -1.30 5.38 -1.49
CA GLY A 33 -1.21 6.53 -0.60
C GLY A 33 -1.11 7.84 -1.36
N GLN A 34 -0.84 8.90 -0.60
CA GLN A 34 -0.66 10.25 -1.14
C GLN A 34 0.82 10.50 -1.41
N PHE A 35 1.12 10.90 -2.64
CA PHE A 35 2.44 11.35 -3.03
C PHE A 35 2.46 12.86 -3.16
N ASN A 36 3.49 13.49 -2.64
CA ASN A 36 3.75 14.90 -2.84
C ASN A 36 5.19 15.11 -3.32
N ARG A 37 5.34 15.89 -4.38
CA ARG A 37 6.61 16.22 -5.04
C ARG A 37 6.80 17.72 -5.01
N ILE A 38 7.92 18.16 -4.45
CA ILE A 38 8.31 19.57 -4.37
C ILE A 38 9.66 19.71 -5.08
N ALA A 39 9.75 20.60 -6.07
CA ALA A 39 11.05 20.96 -6.65
C ALA A 39 11.77 21.91 -5.69
N LEU A 40 12.92 21.48 -5.17
CA LEU A 40 13.78 22.32 -4.31
C LEU A 40 14.75 23.14 -5.15
N ASN A 41 15.19 22.61 -6.28
CA ASN A 41 16.06 23.27 -7.26
C ASN A 41 15.83 22.67 -8.66
N GLN A 42 16.58 23.11 -9.67
CA GLN A 42 16.50 22.60 -11.05
C GLN A 42 16.75 21.08 -11.13
N ASN A 43 17.66 20.56 -10.30
CA ASN A 43 18.03 19.14 -10.28
C ASN A 43 17.71 18.47 -8.94
N THR A 44 17.08 19.18 -7.99
CA THR A 44 16.82 18.66 -6.65
C THR A 44 15.33 18.62 -6.37
N TYR A 45 14.81 17.46 -5.96
CA TYR A 45 13.40 17.26 -5.68
C TYR A 45 13.20 16.64 -4.31
N ARG A 46 12.17 17.07 -3.59
CA ARG A 46 11.69 16.41 -2.38
C ARG A 46 10.45 15.60 -2.71
N ILE A 47 10.49 14.33 -2.39
CA ILE A 47 9.40 13.38 -2.62
C ILE A 47 8.97 12.88 -1.26
N SER A 48 7.68 12.99 -0.99
CA SER A 48 7.07 12.51 0.24
C SER A 48 5.93 11.57 -0.10
N PHE A 49 5.84 10.51 0.69
CA PHE A 49 4.82 9.49 0.59
C PHE A 49 4.16 9.32 1.95
N GLN A 50 2.84 9.41 1.96
CA GLN A 50 2.02 9.19 3.13
C GLN A 50 1.03 8.07 2.84
N THR A 51 1.05 7.03 3.67
CA THR A 51 0.21 5.84 3.50
C THR A 51 -0.47 5.45 4.81
N ASP A 52 -1.45 4.56 4.69
CA ASP A 52 -2.18 3.99 5.82
C ASP A 52 -1.24 3.19 6.74
N ALA A 53 -1.57 3.10 8.02
CA ALA A 53 -0.81 2.40 9.07
C ALA A 53 -0.64 0.89 8.81
N ARG A 54 -1.39 0.33 7.84
CA ARG A 54 -1.29 -1.06 7.36
C ARG A 54 -0.02 -1.33 6.56
N ILE A 55 0.52 -0.32 5.88
CA ILE A 55 1.74 -0.49 5.09
C ILE A 55 2.96 -0.32 6.00
N SER A 56 3.84 -1.33 5.97
CA SER A 56 5.06 -1.31 6.77
C SER A 56 5.98 -0.17 6.33
N TYR A 57 6.78 0.33 7.26
CA TYR A 57 7.77 1.38 6.99
C TYR A 57 8.75 0.99 5.86
N ALA A 58 9.25 -0.25 5.87
CA ALA A 58 10.15 -0.75 4.83
C ALA A 58 9.49 -0.73 3.43
N THR A 59 8.22 -1.12 3.35
CA THR A 59 7.47 -1.06 2.09
C THR A 59 7.22 0.38 1.64
N ALA A 60 6.95 1.31 2.57
CA ALA A 60 6.79 2.72 2.25
C ALA A 60 8.09 3.34 1.72
N GLN A 61 9.25 2.97 2.26
CA GLN A 61 10.56 3.38 1.74
C GLN A 61 10.77 2.88 0.31
N GLU A 62 10.51 1.60 0.07
CA GLU A 62 10.61 0.96 -1.25
C GLU A 62 9.71 1.69 -2.28
N ILE A 63 8.45 1.96 -1.93
CA ILE A 63 7.49 2.71 -2.76
C ILE A 63 8.00 4.13 -3.06
N THR A 64 8.53 4.82 -2.04
CA THR A 64 9.04 6.19 -2.19
C THR A 64 10.27 6.23 -3.10
N LEU A 65 11.14 5.21 -3.01
CA LEU A 65 12.30 5.05 -3.90
C LEU A 65 11.89 4.80 -5.35
N VAL A 66 10.87 3.97 -5.58
CA VAL A 66 10.29 3.75 -6.91
C VAL A 66 9.70 5.05 -7.46
N LYS A 67 8.98 5.83 -6.64
CA LYS A 67 8.48 7.14 -7.06
C LYS A 67 9.61 8.11 -7.39
N ALA A 68 10.71 8.07 -6.65
CA ALA A 68 11.90 8.86 -6.97
C ALA A 68 12.48 8.51 -8.34
N ALA A 69 12.66 7.23 -8.63
CA ALA A 69 13.10 6.77 -9.94
C ALA A 69 12.12 7.16 -11.07
N GLN A 70 10.81 7.16 -10.79
CA GLN A 70 9.82 7.63 -11.75
C GLN A 70 9.99 9.13 -12.05
N VAL A 71 10.07 9.95 -10.99
CA VAL A 71 10.22 11.41 -11.10
C VAL A 71 11.52 11.76 -11.82
N THR A 72 12.60 11.02 -11.61
CA THR A 72 13.89 11.32 -12.27
C THR A 72 13.79 11.14 -13.79
N LEU A 73 13.16 10.05 -14.23
CA LEU A 73 12.94 9.79 -15.66
C LEU A 73 11.96 10.80 -16.28
N GLU A 74 10.90 11.17 -15.56
CA GLU A 74 9.93 12.17 -16.01
C GLU A 74 10.57 13.55 -16.28
N ASN A 75 11.63 13.91 -15.54
CA ASN A 75 12.37 15.16 -15.76
C ASN A 75 13.55 15.02 -16.74
N GLY A 76 13.73 13.86 -17.38
CA GLY A 76 14.79 13.62 -18.35
C GLY A 76 16.18 13.37 -17.75
N PHE A 77 16.24 12.94 -16.48
CA PHE A 77 17.46 12.48 -15.82
C PHE A 77 17.50 10.94 -15.78
N GLN A 78 18.69 10.36 -15.73
CA GLN A 78 18.87 8.90 -15.71
C GLN A 78 19.36 8.37 -14.35
N PHE A 79 20.09 9.20 -13.62
CA PHE A 79 20.68 8.85 -12.33
C PHE A 79 20.16 9.79 -11.25
N PHE A 80 20.12 9.31 -10.01
CA PHE A 80 19.80 10.16 -8.87
C PHE A 80 20.46 9.67 -7.59
N LYS A 81 20.73 10.60 -6.68
CA LYS A 81 21.23 10.33 -5.34
C LYS A 81 20.20 10.74 -4.31
N VAL A 82 20.02 9.93 -3.28
CA VAL A 82 19.24 10.31 -2.10
C VAL A 82 20.13 11.13 -1.18
N LEU A 83 19.71 12.35 -0.86
CA LEU A 83 20.40 13.25 0.06
C LEU A 83 19.96 12.94 1.49
N ASP A 84 20.89 12.46 2.30
CA ASP A 84 20.71 12.36 3.74
C ASP A 84 20.85 13.75 4.36
N ASN A 85 19.72 14.37 4.68
CA ASN A 85 19.72 15.64 5.40
C ASN A 85 19.58 15.35 6.91
N PRO A 86 20.57 15.70 7.76
CA PRO A 86 20.55 15.38 9.19
C PRO A 86 19.36 16.00 9.94
N ASN A 87 18.76 17.07 9.39
CA ASN A 87 17.62 17.76 9.98
C ASN A 87 16.27 17.30 9.40
N THR A 88 16.29 16.47 8.37
CA THR A 88 15.08 15.81 7.90
C THR A 88 14.96 14.52 8.68
N ILE A 89 13.89 14.38 9.47
CA ILE A 89 13.47 13.07 9.95
C ILE A 89 13.23 12.23 8.68
N VAL A 90 14.25 11.50 8.24
CA VAL A 90 14.21 10.62 7.04
C VAL A 90 13.12 9.55 7.22
N SER A 91 12.72 9.35 8.48
CA SER A 91 12.01 8.17 8.95
C SER A 91 11.31 8.52 10.26
N GLN A 92 10.05 8.98 10.23
CA GLN A 92 9.28 8.98 11.47
C GLN A 92 8.62 7.60 11.56
N PRO A 93 9.07 6.69 12.44
CA PRO A 93 8.39 5.42 12.60
C PRO A 93 6.95 5.70 13.03
N PRO A 94 5.97 4.92 12.52
CA PRO A 94 4.58 5.13 12.87
C PRO A 94 4.42 5.07 14.39
N ARG A 95 3.67 6.01 14.97
CA ARG A 95 3.40 5.96 16.41
C ARG A 95 2.64 4.69 16.75
N GLN A 96 3.22 3.95 17.67
CA GLN A 96 2.66 2.72 18.20
C GLN A 96 1.90 3.00 19.48
N ALA A 97 0.77 2.35 19.65
CA ALA A 97 0.08 2.28 20.93
C ALA A 97 -0.17 0.84 21.33
N VAL A 98 -0.10 0.62 22.63
CA VAL A 98 -0.45 -0.64 23.26
C VAL A 98 -1.94 -0.57 23.57
N VAL A 99 -2.74 -1.36 22.85
CA VAL A 99 -4.19 -1.43 23.06
C VAL A 99 -4.50 -2.69 23.86
N TYR A 100 -5.19 -2.49 24.98
CA TYR A 100 -5.80 -3.56 25.74
C TYR A 100 -7.21 -3.81 25.20
N PRO A 101 -7.53 -5.02 24.73
CA PRO A 101 -8.89 -5.32 24.31
C PRO A 101 -9.84 -5.19 25.49
N ALA A 102 -10.99 -4.54 25.25
CA ALA A 102 -12.00 -4.34 26.29
C ALA A 102 -12.54 -5.70 26.77
N PRO A 103 -12.77 -5.88 28.08
CA PRO A 103 -13.36 -7.10 28.59
C PRO A 103 -14.75 -7.29 27.98
N PRO A 104 -15.14 -8.53 27.60
CA PRO A 104 -16.46 -8.78 27.05
C PRO A 104 -17.52 -8.40 28.08
N ILE A 105 -18.41 -7.45 27.71
CA ILE A 105 -19.56 -7.09 28.53
C ILE A 105 -20.58 -8.23 28.39
N TYR A 106 -20.53 -9.21 29.29
CA TYR A 106 -21.58 -10.22 29.38
C TYR A 106 -22.76 -9.63 30.13
N TYR A 107 -23.85 -9.34 29.41
CA TYR A 107 -25.11 -8.97 30.05
C TYR A 107 -25.67 -10.25 30.68
N PRO A 108 -25.77 -10.36 32.02
CA PRO A 108 -26.35 -11.54 32.63
C PRO A 108 -27.80 -11.67 32.13
N PRO A 109 -28.25 -12.89 31.76
CA PRO A 109 -29.65 -13.12 31.47
C PRO A 109 -30.49 -12.67 32.67
N PRO A 110 -31.68 -12.08 32.47
CA PRO A 110 -32.56 -11.74 33.58
C PRO A 110 -33.04 -13.04 34.27
N TYR A 111 -32.31 -13.47 35.28
CA TYR A 111 -32.64 -14.66 36.06
C TYR A 111 -33.79 -14.36 37.02
N TYR A 112 -35.01 -14.66 36.59
CA TYR A 112 -36.09 -15.04 37.50
C TYR A 112 -35.88 -16.49 37.92
N GLY A 113 -35.19 -16.74 39.04
CA GLY A 113 -35.08 -18.10 39.55
C GLY A 113 -34.09 -18.28 40.70
N ARG A 114 -34.63 -18.46 41.90
CA ARG A 114 -33.94 -19.01 43.08
C ARG A 114 -33.22 -20.32 42.73
N PHE A 115 -31.90 -20.31 42.64
CA PHE A 115 -31.12 -21.53 42.86
C PHE A 115 -29.84 -21.23 43.63
N SER A 116 -29.83 -21.69 44.88
CA SER A 116 -28.73 -21.68 45.82
C SER A 116 -27.80 -22.85 45.52
N HIS A 117 -26.79 -22.67 44.66
CA HIS A 117 -25.66 -23.62 44.57
C HIS A 117 -24.36 -22.84 44.34
N PRO A 118 -23.33 -23.02 45.19
CA PRO A 118 -22.06 -22.30 45.12
C PRO A 118 -21.10 -23.05 44.19
N TRP A 119 -21.41 -23.08 42.90
CA TRP A 119 -20.42 -23.43 41.87
C TRP A 119 -20.02 -22.14 41.17
N PRO A 120 -18.71 -21.86 41.01
CA PRO A 120 -18.27 -20.58 40.47
C PRO A 120 -18.75 -20.49 39.03
N MET A 121 -19.77 -19.68 38.81
CA MET A 121 -20.13 -19.18 37.50
C MET A 121 -18.83 -18.75 36.83
N GLN A 122 -18.56 -19.36 35.67
CA GLN A 122 -17.40 -19.10 34.82
C GLN A 122 -17.21 -17.59 34.67
N MET A 123 -16.34 -17.04 35.51
CA MET A 123 -15.74 -15.74 35.33
C MET A 123 -14.73 -15.95 34.20
N PRO A 124 -14.92 -15.39 33.01
CA PRO A 124 -13.89 -15.45 31.99
C PRO A 124 -12.72 -14.65 32.56
N TYR A 125 -11.62 -15.32 32.94
CA TYR A 125 -10.44 -14.69 33.52
C TYR A 125 -10.02 -13.49 32.63
N PRO A 126 -10.23 -12.22 33.05
CA PRO A 126 -9.93 -11.06 32.23
C PRO A 126 -8.42 -10.77 32.11
N TYR A 127 -7.58 -11.63 32.70
CA TYR A 127 -6.17 -11.33 32.96
C TYR A 127 -5.20 -11.86 31.89
N TYR A 128 -5.71 -12.46 30.81
CA TYR A 128 -4.88 -13.14 29.79
C TYR A 128 -5.14 -12.69 28.35
N THR A 129 -5.64 -11.49 28.12
CA THR A 129 -5.58 -10.95 26.76
C THR A 129 -4.28 -10.19 26.59
N ALA A 130 -3.35 -10.78 25.83
CA ALA A 130 -2.07 -10.15 25.55
C ALA A 130 -2.31 -8.77 24.91
N PRO A 131 -1.59 -7.73 25.39
CA PRO A 131 -1.67 -6.41 24.77
C PRO A 131 -1.26 -6.52 23.29
N GLN A 132 -2.00 -5.84 22.42
CA GLN A 132 -1.64 -5.73 21.01
C GLN A 132 -0.99 -4.37 20.75
N VAL A 133 0.12 -4.38 20.03
CA VAL A 133 0.77 -3.16 19.55
C VAL A 133 0.18 -2.83 18.18
N VAL A 134 -0.48 -1.69 18.07
CA VAL A 134 -1.04 -1.20 16.81
C VAL A 134 -0.37 0.10 16.41
N ASN A 135 -0.13 0.26 15.11
CA ASN A 135 0.28 1.54 14.54
C ASN A 135 -0.97 2.44 14.44
N ILE A 136 -0.94 3.60 15.10
CA ILE A 136 -2.04 4.57 15.09
C ILE A 136 -1.83 5.60 13.98
N GLU A 137 -0.60 6.04 13.79
CA GLU A 137 -0.29 7.11 12.83
C GLU A 137 0.00 6.56 11.43
N PRO A 138 -0.34 7.33 10.38
CA PRO A 138 0.02 6.98 9.01
C PRO A 138 1.53 6.92 8.87
N THR A 139 2.01 5.94 8.11
CA THR A 139 3.43 5.82 7.79
C THR A 139 3.80 6.91 6.79
N GLN A 140 4.78 7.76 7.13
CA GLN A 140 5.27 8.82 6.27
C GLN A 140 6.78 8.69 6.00
N VAL A 141 7.16 8.77 4.73
CA VAL A 141 8.56 8.75 4.29
C VAL A 141 8.81 9.95 3.39
N ALA A 142 9.96 10.61 3.55
CA ALA A 142 10.36 11.71 2.69
C ALA A 142 11.82 11.60 2.28
N TYR A 143 12.07 11.58 0.97
CA TYR A 143 13.41 11.62 0.38
C TYR A 143 13.63 12.94 -0.32
N SER A 144 14.81 13.52 -0.10
CA SER A 144 15.32 14.58 -0.95
C SER A 144 16.28 13.92 -1.93
N ILE A 145 16.07 14.12 -3.22
CA ILE A 145 16.88 13.53 -4.27
C ILE A 145 17.56 14.61 -5.10
N GLU A 146 18.76 14.30 -5.55
CA GLU A 146 19.51 15.08 -6.54
C GLU A 146 19.66 14.25 -7.82
N CYS A 147 19.33 14.83 -8.96
CA CYS A 147 19.23 14.14 -10.24
C CYS A 147 20.40 14.50 -11.16
N PHE A 148 20.88 13.51 -11.92
CA PHE A 148 22.00 13.63 -12.85
C PHE A 148 21.64 13.04 -14.22
N LYS A 149 22.08 13.69 -15.29
CA LYS A 149 21.83 13.22 -16.66
C LYS A 149 22.79 12.10 -17.05
N TYR A 150 24.07 12.28 -16.72
CA TYR A 150 25.14 11.36 -17.10
C TYR A 150 25.78 10.75 -15.86
N GLN A 151 26.28 9.52 -16.01
CA GLN A 151 26.98 8.83 -14.93
C GLN A 151 28.29 9.54 -14.55
N ALA A 152 28.93 10.26 -15.49
CA ALA A 152 30.17 10.98 -15.22
C ALA A 152 30.01 12.15 -14.24
N ASP A 153 28.81 12.74 -14.16
CA ASP A 153 28.49 13.83 -13.22
C ASP A 153 27.89 13.29 -11.92
N ALA A 154 27.56 12.00 -11.89
CA ALA A 154 26.92 11.36 -10.76
C ALA A 154 27.99 10.81 -9.80
N PRO A 155 27.81 10.95 -8.49
CA PRO A 155 28.69 10.31 -7.51
C PRO A 155 28.55 8.78 -7.56
N ASP A 156 29.57 8.06 -7.07
CA ASP A 156 29.62 6.58 -7.13
C ASP A 156 28.45 5.88 -6.42
N ASP A 157 27.79 6.56 -5.48
CA ASP A 157 26.62 6.09 -4.75
C ASP A 157 25.27 6.47 -5.39
N ALA A 158 25.30 6.98 -6.63
CA ALA A 158 24.08 7.31 -7.37
C ALA A 158 23.34 6.06 -7.86
N PHE A 159 22.02 6.09 -7.74
CA PHE A 159 21.14 5.07 -8.25
C PHE A 159 20.78 5.30 -9.71
N ASN A 160 20.70 4.21 -10.48
CA ASN A 160 20.16 4.23 -11.83
C ASN A 160 18.64 4.04 -11.77
N ALA A 161 17.89 5.05 -12.25
CA ALA A 161 16.44 5.06 -12.19
C ALA A 161 15.79 3.93 -13.00
N THR A 162 16.33 3.65 -14.19
CA THR A 162 15.83 2.57 -15.06
C THR A 162 16.02 1.20 -14.41
N LEU A 163 17.16 0.97 -13.74
CA LEU A 163 17.42 -0.30 -13.03
C LEU A 163 16.48 -0.49 -11.84
N ILE A 164 16.17 0.58 -11.10
CA ILE A 164 15.21 0.53 -9.98
C ILE A 164 13.81 0.18 -10.51
N LEU A 165 13.35 0.84 -11.57
CA LEU A 165 12.01 0.56 -12.12
C LEU A 165 11.93 -0.85 -12.73
N LYS A 166 13.02 -1.35 -13.30
CA LYS A 166 13.09 -2.73 -13.81
C LYS A 166 13.03 -3.77 -12.70
N SER A 167 13.73 -3.54 -11.58
CA SER A 167 13.82 -4.50 -10.48
C SER A 167 12.61 -4.45 -9.54
N ILE A 168 12.11 -3.26 -9.23
CA ILE A 168 11.10 -3.03 -8.20
C ILE A 168 9.80 -2.44 -8.79
N GLY A 169 9.89 -1.66 -9.86
CA GLY A 169 8.73 -0.94 -10.44
C GLY A 169 7.58 -1.86 -10.86
N ALA A 170 7.86 -3.04 -11.40
CA ALA A 170 6.84 -4.01 -11.83
C ALA A 170 5.92 -4.47 -10.68
N LYS A 171 6.46 -4.58 -9.46
CA LYS A 171 5.70 -4.94 -8.24
C LYS A 171 4.60 -3.92 -7.91
N TYR A 172 4.79 -2.66 -8.31
CA TYR A 172 3.88 -1.54 -8.05
C TYR A 172 3.16 -1.05 -9.31
N GLY A 173 3.13 -1.87 -10.37
CA GLY A 173 2.43 -1.53 -11.60
C GLY A 173 3.12 -0.43 -12.41
N ILE A 174 4.43 -0.24 -12.32
CA ILE A 174 5.19 0.73 -13.11
C ILE A 174 6.12 -0.01 -14.08
N SER A 175 6.17 0.46 -15.33
CA SER A 175 7.08 -0.05 -16.35
C SER A 175 8.49 0.54 -16.20
N GLU A 176 9.47 -0.05 -16.89
CA GLU A 176 10.87 0.41 -16.89
C GLU A 176 11.03 1.90 -17.32
N THR A 177 10.02 2.46 -17.99
CA THR A 177 9.98 3.85 -18.48
C THR A 177 9.28 4.83 -17.54
N GLY A 178 8.82 4.38 -16.36
CA GLY A 178 8.08 5.23 -15.41
C GLY A 178 6.60 5.42 -15.75
N LYS A 179 6.10 4.80 -16.83
CA LYS A 179 4.68 4.79 -17.17
C LYS A 179 3.94 3.71 -16.37
N PRO A 180 2.71 3.98 -15.90
CA PRO A 180 1.88 2.95 -15.29
C PRO A 180 1.70 1.82 -16.30
N LEU A 181 1.95 0.59 -15.84
CA LEU A 181 1.57 -0.60 -16.59
C LEU A 181 0.05 -0.54 -16.72
N ALA A 182 -0.45 -0.61 -17.95
CA ALA A 182 -1.85 -0.91 -18.15
C ALA A 182 -2.17 -2.17 -17.33
N PRO A 183 -3.36 -2.27 -16.70
CA PRO A 183 -3.75 -3.51 -16.03
C PRO A 183 -3.74 -4.59 -17.11
N ASN A 184 -2.64 -5.33 -17.20
CA ASN A 184 -2.46 -6.27 -18.29
C ASN A 184 -3.54 -7.33 -18.11
N ALA A 185 -4.39 -7.45 -19.14
CA ALA A 185 -5.06 -8.69 -19.43
C ALA A 185 -4.04 -9.81 -19.25
N ALA A 186 -4.38 -10.74 -18.36
CA ALA A 186 -3.57 -11.88 -17.99
C ALA A 186 -2.86 -12.45 -19.21
N GLN A 187 -1.52 -12.45 -19.19
CA GLN A 187 -0.75 -13.23 -20.14
C GLN A 187 -0.62 -14.64 -19.56
N ASN A 188 -1.30 -15.56 -20.25
CA ASN A 188 -1.22 -17.03 -20.24
C ASN A 188 -2.04 -17.79 -19.20
#